data_AF-M1WG14-F1
#
_entry.id   AF-M1WG14-F1
#
_cell.length_a   1.000
_cell.length_b   1.000
_cell.length_c   1.000
_cell.angle_alpha   90.00
_cell.angle_beta   90.00
_cell.angle_gamma   90.00
#
_symmetry.space_group_name_H-M   'P 1'
#
loop_
_entity.id
_entity.type
_entity.pdbx_description
1 polymer ?
#
loop_
_entity_poly.entity_id
_entity_poly.type
_entity_poly.pdbx_seq_one_letter_code
_entity_poly.pdbx_strand_id
1 'polypeptide(L)'
;MTPPPETNVTPLQAGETRKRSLSTASDLAADDSQNHKKMKQPVASVHSRCRPSLQTLPLELLESIFVYSTNLALPRSSPSLGAKLSGKTTLLRVFMMAFHDTWDHCFGKPENWSDSTGAPIGDVSLQSDLLSTPWVNVDFILEAQQAWADKYARGRRYRHHEHEGLLTQRLYRKNIRARNRYFQHALEHELKLWKFEARACFEADYERALHFPPMPFGALTGSLGGSADIHPHVRIPVNLVTGPWDEEKKRLLFWLVRAGARVRDDDKEDFWKVKVACLDAAVISPQKVDPLIINCLMGPWIYTALPKDAADERLAKLSRRIDQRKDKRDMRDVLRFLIKGMDKDRQYLFHDYSDDDLDEDEEVLDDDAMDAIFAAQYFDEMENEEMNDEQGDEFGHE
;
A
#
# COMPACT_ATOMS: atom_id res chain seq x y z
N MET A 1 15.40 -49.96 0.52
CA MET A 1 14.32 -49.46 -0.37
C MET A 1 13.03 -50.08 0.13
N THR A 2 12.24 -49.28 0.83
CA THR A 2 11.04 -49.68 1.57
C THR A 2 9.97 -48.66 1.19
N PRO A 3 8.75 -49.09 0.78
CA PRO A 3 7.73 -48.14 0.34
C PRO A 3 7.07 -47.46 1.56
N PRO A 4 6.60 -46.20 1.44
CA PRO A 4 5.85 -45.52 2.48
C PRO A 4 4.38 -46.00 2.51
N PRO A 5 3.69 -45.88 3.66
CA PRO A 5 2.33 -46.36 3.85
C PRO A 5 1.27 -45.40 3.26
N GLU A 6 0.25 -46.01 2.68
CA GLU A 6 -0.94 -45.36 2.12
C GLU A 6 -1.79 -44.71 3.22
N THR A 7 -2.16 -43.44 3.03
CA THR A 7 -3.13 -42.73 3.87
C THR A 7 -4.51 -42.85 3.25
N ASN A 8 -5.36 -43.64 3.92
CA ASN A 8 -6.80 -43.72 3.65
C ASN A 8 -7.47 -42.39 4.00
N VAL A 9 -8.10 -41.76 3.01
CA VAL A 9 -8.99 -40.61 3.22
C VAL A 9 -10.43 -41.12 3.19
N THR A 10 -11.12 -41.03 4.33
CA THR A 10 -12.55 -41.30 4.44
C THR A 10 -13.35 -40.03 4.08
N PRO A 11 -14.39 -40.12 3.24
CA PRO A 11 -15.25 -38.97 2.93
C PRO A 11 -16.36 -38.81 3.98
N LEU A 12 -16.44 -37.63 4.60
CA LEU A 12 -17.57 -37.23 5.44
C LEU A 12 -18.70 -36.68 4.57
N GLN A 13 -19.80 -37.43 4.55
CA GLN A 13 -21.14 -37.03 4.08
C GLN A 13 -21.69 -35.90 4.97
N ALA A 14 -22.20 -34.80 4.39
CA ALA A 14 -23.60 -34.54 4.02
C ALA A 14 -24.58 -34.30 5.19
N GLY A 15 -25.31 -33.19 5.11
CA GLY A 15 -26.40 -32.74 6.02
C GLY A 15 -26.10 -31.32 6.53
N GLU A 16 -26.96 -30.31 6.46
CA GLU A 16 -28.41 -30.30 6.50
C GLU A 16 -29.00 -29.09 5.75
N THR A 17 -30.15 -29.32 5.12
CA THR A 17 -31.00 -28.36 4.44
C THR A 17 -31.90 -27.65 5.45
N ARG A 18 -31.75 -26.33 5.61
CA ARG A 18 -32.66 -25.53 6.44
C ARG A 18 -33.81 -24.97 5.61
N LYS A 19 -34.94 -25.71 5.62
CA LYS A 19 -36.27 -25.23 5.21
C LYS A 19 -36.72 -24.13 6.17
N ARG A 20 -37.08 -22.94 5.67
CA ARG A 20 -37.80 -21.92 6.44
C ARG A 20 -39.24 -21.86 5.94
N SER A 21 -40.13 -22.19 6.85
CA SER A 21 -41.57 -22.33 6.66
C SER A 21 -42.25 -20.99 6.40
N LEU A 22 -43.14 -20.97 5.42
CA LEU A 22 -44.18 -19.95 5.23
C LEU A 22 -45.28 -20.17 6.27
N SER A 23 -45.69 -19.11 6.96
CA SER A 23 -46.88 -19.10 7.81
C SER A 23 -48.04 -18.46 7.06
N THR A 24 -49.17 -19.13 7.19
CA THR A 24 -50.46 -18.97 6.52
C THR A 24 -51.36 -17.97 7.26
N ALA A 25 -52.14 -17.23 6.47
CA ALA A 25 -53.46 -16.63 6.68
C ALA A 25 -53.78 -15.79 7.94
N SER A 26 -54.39 -14.63 7.67
CA SER A 26 -55.66 -14.28 8.30
C SER A 26 -56.54 -13.54 7.30
N ASP A 27 -57.57 -14.24 6.84
CA ASP A 27 -58.79 -13.70 6.23
C ASP A 27 -59.56 -12.92 7.30
N LEU A 28 -60.00 -11.69 6.99
CA LEU A 28 -61.33 -11.22 7.36
C LEU A 28 -61.87 -10.28 6.28
N ALA A 29 -63.09 -10.60 5.89
CA ALA A 29 -63.85 -10.11 4.75
C ALA A 29 -64.55 -8.76 4.99
N ALA A 30 -65.31 -8.38 3.95
CA ALA A 30 -66.41 -7.39 3.89
C ALA A 30 -65.99 -5.95 3.55
N ASP A 31 -66.72 -5.19 2.75
CA ASP A 31 -67.74 -5.41 1.72
C ASP A 31 -67.91 -4.05 1.01
N ASP A 32 -68.40 -4.11 -0.21
CA ASP A 32 -69.29 -3.15 -0.86
C ASP A 32 -68.81 -1.87 -1.59
N SER A 33 -69.15 -1.89 -2.89
CA SER A 33 -69.68 -0.86 -3.79
C SER A 33 -69.18 0.60 -3.74
N GLN A 34 -68.77 1.12 -4.91
CA GLN A 34 -69.73 1.86 -5.75
C GLN A 34 -69.14 2.30 -7.10
N ASN A 35 -69.96 2.03 -8.12
CA ASN A 35 -69.89 2.54 -9.48
C ASN A 35 -69.69 4.06 -9.55
N HIS A 36 -68.56 4.51 -10.10
CA HIS A 36 -68.48 5.80 -10.77
C HIS A 36 -67.92 5.65 -12.18
N LYS A 37 -68.85 5.50 -13.14
CA LYS A 37 -68.65 5.88 -14.54
C LYS A 37 -68.27 7.37 -14.58
N LYS A 38 -66.99 7.68 -14.78
CA LYS A 38 -66.56 9.02 -15.21
C LYS A 38 -65.87 8.95 -16.56
N MET A 39 -66.23 9.94 -17.36
CA MET A 39 -66.05 10.07 -18.79
C MET A 39 -64.60 9.92 -19.24
N LYS A 40 -64.42 9.18 -20.34
CA LYS A 40 -63.19 9.10 -21.11
C LYS A 40 -62.88 10.46 -21.73
N GLN A 41 -62.00 11.24 -21.11
CA GLN A 41 -61.25 12.28 -21.80
C GLN A 41 -60.07 11.61 -22.53
N PRO A 42 -59.89 11.80 -23.84
CA PRO A 42 -58.67 11.38 -24.52
C PRO A 42 -57.58 12.39 -24.12
N VAL A 43 -56.92 12.13 -23.00
CA VAL A 43 -55.67 12.82 -22.67
C VAL A 43 -54.70 12.43 -23.77
N ALA A 44 -54.35 13.40 -24.62
CA ALA A 44 -53.35 13.25 -25.64
C ALA A 44 -52.15 12.52 -25.02
N SER A 45 -51.86 11.33 -25.54
CA SER A 45 -50.66 10.56 -25.24
C SER A 45 -49.49 11.43 -25.69
N VAL A 46 -49.05 12.31 -24.78
CA VAL A 46 -47.75 12.94 -24.85
C VAL A 46 -46.81 11.75 -24.79
N HIS A 47 -46.39 11.29 -25.96
CA HIS A 47 -45.30 10.33 -26.09
C HIS A 47 -44.19 10.88 -25.21
N SER A 48 -44.04 10.27 -24.03
CA SER A 48 -42.93 10.52 -23.14
C SER A 48 -41.72 10.26 -24.01
N ARG A 49 -41.06 11.35 -24.47
CA ARG A 49 -39.86 11.26 -25.28
C ARG A 49 -38.92 10.40 -24.46
N CYS A 50 -38.78 9.15 -24.88
CA CYS A 50 -37.96 8.16 -24.22
C CYS A 50 -36.55 8.74 -24.31
N ARG A 51 -36.08 9.36 -23.21
CA ARG A 51 -34.73 9.90 -23.18
C ARG A 51 -33.82 8.69 -23.40
N PRO A 52 -32.93 8.71 -24.39
CA PRO A 52 -32.01 7.62 -24.61
C PRO A 52 -31.26 7.37 -23.29
N SER A 53 -31.45 6.19 -22.73
CA SER A 53 -30.76 5.79 -21.51
C SER A 53 -29.29 5.60 -21.84
N LEU A 54 -28.40 5.99 -20.93
CA LEU A 54 -26.97 5.75 -21.11
C LEU A 54 -26.68 4.26 -21.41
N GLN A 55 -27.49 3.35 -20.87
CA GLN A 55 -27.35 1.90 -21.05
C GLN A 55 -27.56 1.42 -22.48
N THR A 56 -28.26 2.18 -23.31
CA THR A 56 -28.54 1.82 -24.72
C THR A 56 -27.44 2.29 -25.68
N LEU A 57 -26.43 3.01 -25.18
CA LEU A 57 -25.29 3.40 -26.02
C LEU A 57 -24.45 2.17 -26.42
N PRO A 58 -23.83 2.20 -27.62
CA PRO A 58 -22.76 1.30 -28.00
C PRO A 58 -21.64 1.26 -26.95
N LEU A 59 -20.97 0.10 -26.83
CA LEU A 59 -19.93 -0.14 -25.83
C LEU A 59 -18.79 0.88 -25.97
N GLU A 60 -18.38 1.18 -27.20
CA GLU A 60 -17.26 2.06 -27.51
C GLU A 60 -17.51 3.49 -26.99
N LEU A 61 -18.76 3.96 -27.07
CA LEU A 61 -19.16 5.25 -26.53
C LEU A 61 -19.21 5.25 -25.01
N LEU A 62 -19.68 4.15 -24.41
CA LEU A 62 -19.67 3.98 -22.96
C LEU A 62 -18.25 3.98 -22.41
N GLU A 63 -17.34 3.24 -23.04
CA GLU A 63 -15.92 3.19 -22.67
C GLU A 63 -15.27 4.56 -22.84
N SER A 64 -15.56 5.27 -23.93
CA SER A 64 -15.04 6.62 -24.15
C SER A 64 -15.52 7.59 -23.06
N ILE A 65 -16.83 7.58 -22.74
CA ILE A 65 -17.39 8.39 -21.66
C ILE A 65 -16.73 8.04 -20.32
N PHE A 66 -16.55 6.75 -20.03
CA PHE A 66 -15.93 6.31 -18.79
C PHE A 66 -14.47 6.74 -18.67
N VAL A 67 -13.68 6.57 -19.73
CA VAL A 67 -12.29 7.03 -19.80
C VAL A 67 -12.24 8.55 -19.66
N TYR A 68 -12.94 9.33 -20.47
CA TYR A 68 -12.85 10.79 -20.36
C TYR A 68 -13.37 11.37 -19.04
N SER A 69 -14.36 10.73 -18.41
CA SER A 69 -14.92 11.24 -17.16
C SER A 69 -14.15 10.79 -15.92
N THR A 70 -13.29 9.76 -16.02
CA THR A 70 -12.61 9.07 -14.90
C THR A 70 -13.52 8.70 -13.72
N ASN A 71 -14.85 8.73 -13.91
CA ASN A 71 -15.80 8.68 -12.82
C ASN A 71 -16.08 7.22 -12.43
N LEU A 72 -15.43 6.75 -11.37
CA LEU A 72 -15.59 5.39 -10.86
C LEU A 72 -17.00 5.09 -10.33
N ALA A 73 -17.85 6.10 -10.13
CA ALA A 73 -19.25 5.90 -9.80
C ALA A 73 -20.08 5.46 -11.02
N LEU A 74 -19.62 5.73 -12.24
CA LEU A 74 -20.34 5.37 -13.47
C LEU A 74 -20.58 3.85 -13.59
N PRO A 75 -19.57 2.96 -13.53
CA PRO A 75 -19.80 1.52 -13.55
C PRO A 75 -20.60 1.03 -12.33
N ARG A 76 -20.58 1.76 -11.21
CA ARG A 76 -21.33 1.43 -9.99
C ARG A 76 -22.80 1.85 -10.04
N SER A 77 -23.15 2.81 -10.90
CA SER A 77 -24.50 3.36 -11.00
C SER A 77 -25.54 2.37 -11.53
N SER A 78 -25.10 1.34 -12.26
CA SER A 78 -25.98 0.28 -12.78
C SER A 78 -25.18 -1.02 -13.00
N PRO A 79 -25.70 -2.19 -12.60
CA PRO A 79 -25.07 -3.48 -12.88
C PRO A 79 -24.82 -3.73 -14.37
N SER A 80 -25.73 -3.26 -15.25
CA SER A 80 -25.57 -3.40 -16.70
C SER A 80 -24.44 -2.55 -17.26
N LEU A 81 -24.22 -1.35 -16.71
CA LEU A 81 -23.09 -0.48 -17.07
C LEU A 81 -21.79 -1.05 -16.50
N GLY A 82 -21.80 -1.49 -15.25
CA GLY A 82 -20.66 -2.16 -14.63
C GLY A 82 -20.20 -3.35 -15.46
N ALA A 83 -21.11 -4.26 -15.84
CA ALA A 83 -20.75 -5.42 -16.66
C ALA A 83 -20.12 -5.03 -18.01
N LYS A 84 -20.62 -3.98 -18.67
CA LYS A 84 -20.07 -3.47 -19.94
C LYS A 84 -18.69 -2.81 -19.76
N LEU A 85 -18.50 -2.06 -18.68
CA LEU A 85 -17.30 -1.26 -18.45
C LEU A 85 -16.18 -2.00 -17.69
N SER A 86 -16.47 -3.15 -17.09
CA SER A 86 -15.49 -4.00 -16.39
C SER A 86 -14.56 -4.77 -17.33
N GLY A 87 -14.58 -4.50 -18.63
CA GLY A 87 -13.63 -5.08 -19.58
C GLY A 87 -12.19 -4.69 -19.22
N LYS A 88 -11.28 -5.68 -19.18
CA LYS A 88 -9.88 -5.49 -18.78
C LYS A 88 -9.19 -4.34 -19.54
N THR A 89 -9.39 -4.28 -20.86
CA THR A 89 -8.84 -3.21 -21.72
C THR A 89 -9.29 -1.82 -21.29
N THR A 90 -10.55 -1.69 -20.90
CA THR A 90 -11.17 -0.43 -20.47
C THR A 90 -10.62 -0.01 -19.11
N LEU A 91 -10.55 -0.94 -18.17
CA LEU A 91 -9.93 -0.71 -16.87
C LEU A 91 -8.45 -0.32 -17.00
N LEU A 92 -7.68 -1.00 -17.86
CA LEU A 92 -6.28 -0.66 -18.13
C LEU A 92 -6.15 0.76 -18.68
N ARG A 93 -7.02 1.17 -19.61
CA ARG A 93 -7.03 2.54 -20.15
C ARG A 93 -7.31 3.59 -19.07
N VAL A 94 -8.31 3.34 -18.22
CA VAL A 94 -8.64 4.25 -17.11
C VAL A 94 -7.46 4.36 -16.14
N PHE A 95 -6.85 3.22 -15.78
CA PHE A 95 -5.69 3.19 -14.89
C PHE A 95 -4.50 3.92 -15.50
N MET A 96 -4.09 3.58 -16.73
CA MET A 96 -2.97 4.24 -17.41
C MET A 96 -3.15 5.76 -17.54
N MET A 97 -4.38 6.23 -17.73
CA MET A 97 -4.68 7.66 -17.81
C MET A 97 -4.59 8.34 -16.44
N ALA A 98 -5.07 7.71 -15.37
CA ALA A 98 -4.97 8.26 -14.01
C ALA A 98 -3.52 8.41 -13.50
N PHE A 99 -2.64 7.53 -13.96
CA PHE A 99 -1.21 7.57 -13.62
C PHE A 99 -0.34 8.20 -14.71
N HIS A 100 -0.92 8.64 -15.84
CA HIS A 100 -0.15 9.09 -17.01
C HIS A 100 0.82 10.22 -16.66
N ASP A 101 0.32 11.27 -16.00
CA ASP A 101 1.13 12.46 -15.73
C ASP A 101 2.25 12.16 -14.73
N THR A 102 1.97 11.35 -13.70
CA THR A 102 2.98 10.91 -12.73
C THR A 102 4.04 10.03 -13.39
N TRP A 103 3.65 9.01 -14.16
CA TRP A 103 4.60 8.15 -14.86
C TRP A 103 5.39 8.93 -15.91
N ASP A 104 4.76 9.83 -16.65
CA ASP A 104 5.48 10.63 -17.64
C ASP A 104 6.53 11.51 -16.98
N HIS A 105 6.20 12.11 -15.83
CA HIS A 105 7.13 12.92 -15.07
C HIS A 105 8.26 12.09 -14.44
N CYS A 106 7.96 10.93 -13.83
CA CYS A 106 8.87 10.23 -12.94
C CYS A 106 9.60 9.04 -13.57
N PHE A 107 9.12 8.49 -14.68
CA PHE A 107 9.66 7.24 -15.23
C PHE A 107 11.16 7.35 -15.54
N GLY A 108 11.95 6.51 -14.85
CA GLY A 108 13.40 6.42 -14.98
C GLY A 108 14.19 7.50 -14.23
N LYS A 109 13.54 8.35 -13.43
CA LYS A 109 14.20 9.37 -12.59
C LYS A 109 14.33 8.88 -11.14
N PRO A 110 15.46 9.14 -10.46
CA PRO A 110 15.60 8.85 -9.03
C PRO A 110 14.74 9.82 -8.19
N GLU A 111 14.33 9.41 -6.98
CA GLU A 111 13.44 10.18 -6.09
C GLU A 111 14.06 11.52 -5.67
N ASN A 112 15.39 11.60 -5.53
CA ASN A 112 16.13 12.82 -5.13
C ASN A 112 16.12 13.96 -6.16
N TRP A 113 15.27 13.91 -7.19
CA TRP A 113 15.10 14.99 -8.17
C TRP A 113 13.99 15.98 -7.79
N SER A 114 13.40 15.84 -6.60
CA SER A 114 12.37 16.73 -6.04
C SER A 114 12.85 18.17 -5.79
N ASP A 115 14.15 18.46 -5.84
CA ASP A 115 14.71 19.80 -5.58
C ASP A 115 14.43 20.83 -6.69
N SER A 116 13.76 20.43 -7.77
CA SER A 116 13.40 21.34 -8.87
C SER A 116 11.93 21.74 -8.84
N THR A 117 11.54 22.42 -7.76
CA THR A 117 10.50 23.49 -7.68
C THR A 117 9.07 23.25 -8.19
N GLY A 118 8.74 22.04 -8.66
CA GLY A 118 7.41 21.71 -9.17
C GLY A 118 6.51 21.10 -8.10
N ALA A 119 5.25 21.56 -8.03
CA ALA A 119 4.22 20.83 -7.30
C ALA A 119 4.13 19.38 -7.83
N PRO A 120 3.94 18.37 -6.96
CA PRO A 120 3.82 16.99 -7.40
C PRO A 120 2.74 16.83 -8.47
N ILE A 121 3.04 16.09 -9.53
CA ILE A 121 2.16 15.95 -10.70
C ILE A 121 1.27 14.71 -10.57
N GLY A 122 -0.03 14.90 -10.81
CA GLY A 122 -1.04 13.83 -10.92
C GLY A 122 -2.26 14.06 -10.03
N ASP A 123 -3.35 13.31 -10.28
CA ASP A 123 -4.56 13.35 -9.47
C ASP A 123 -4.48 12.36 -8.29
N VAL A 124 -4.16 12.87 -7.09
CA VAL A 124 -4.11 12.10 -5.84
C VAL A 124 -5.38 11.32 -5.57
N SER A 125 -6.53 11.95 -5.77
CA SER A 125 -7.82 11.39 -5.37
C SER A 125 -8.16 10.22 -6.28
N LEU A 126 -8.01 10.41 -7.60
CA LEU A 126 -8.26 9.38 -8.58
C LEU A 126 -7.30 8.18 -8.42
N GLN A 127 -6.00 8.42 -8.21
CA GLN A 127 -5.02 7.35 -7.99
C GLN A 127 -5.36 6.56 -6.71
N SER A 128 -5.67 7.25 -5.61
CA SER A 128 -6.07 6.61 -4.35
C SER A 128 -7.34 5.77 -4.50
N ASP A 129 -8.35 6.30 -5.19
CA ASP A 129 -9.63 5.62 -5.39
C ASP A 129 -9.46 4.37 -6.26
N LEU A 130 -8.65 4.44 -7.32
CA LEU A 130 -8.33 3.29 -8.17
C LEU A 130 -7.58 2.20 -7.41
N LEU A 131 -6.53 2.55 -6.66
CA LEU A 131 -5.74 1.59 -5.87
C LEU A 131 -6.55 0.95 -4.74
N SER A 132 -7.65 1.58 -4.33
CA SER A 132 -8.59 1.02 -3.35
C SER A 132 -9.64 0.09 -3.96
N THR A 133 -9.67 -0.07 -5.29
CA THR A 133 -10.65 -0.97 -5.94
C THR A 133 -10.24 -2.44 -5.83
N PRO A 134 -11.20 -3.36 -5.61
CA PRO A 134 -10.89 -4.78 -5.34
C PRO A 134 -10.37 -5.57 -6.53
N TRP A 135 -10.45 -5.02 -7.75
CA TRP A 135 -9.94 -5.66 -8.96
C TRP A 135 -8.50 -5.22 -9.30
N VAL A 136 -7.98 -4.19 -8.63
CA VAL A 136 -6.58 -3.76 -8.77
C VAL A 136 -5.73 -4.66 -7.90
N ASN A 137 -4.86 -5.42 -8.54
CA ASN A 137 -3.86 -6.28 -7.93
C ASN A 137 -2.49 -5.99 -8.58
N VAL A 138 -1.41 -6.56 -8.06
CA VAL A 138 -0.06 -6.24 -8.54
C VAL A 138 0.09 -6.57 -10.02
N ASP A 139 -0.43 -7.72 -10.46
CA ASP A 139 -0.35 -8.14 -11.86
C ASP A 139 -1.02 -7.15 -12.81
N PHE A 140 -2.18 -6.62 -12.43
CA PHE A 140 -2.90 -5.61 -13.19
C PHE A 140 -2.09 -4.30 -13.27
N ILE A 141 -1.50 -3.87 -12.15
CA ILE A 141 -0.70 -2.64 -12.10
C ILE A 141 0.53 -2.77 -13.01
N LEU A 142 1.26 -3.88 -12.93
CA LEU A 142 2.45 -4.13 -13.74
C LEU A 142 2.11 -4.22 -15.23
N GLU A 143 0.96 -4.81 -15.59
CA GLU A 143 0.47 -4.81 -16.97
C GLU A 143 0.13 -3.41 -17.47
N ALA A 144 -0.50 -2.58 -16.63
CA ALA A 144 -0.78 -1.18 -16.95
C ALA A 144 0.52 -0.37 -17.14
N GLN A 145 1.51 -0.57 -16.26
CA GLN A 145 2.83 0.05 -16.36
C GLN A 145 3.55 -0.38 -17.64
N GLN A 146 3.53 -1.66 -17.99
CA GLN A 146 4.12 -2.16 -19.24
C GLN A 146 3.44 -1.57 -20.47
N ALA A 147 2.10 -1.59 -20.51
CA ALA A 147 1.32 -1.05 -21.63
C ALA A 147 1.53 0.45 -21.81
N TRP A 148 1.66 1.20 -20.69
CA TRP A 148 2.02 2.61 -20.72
C TRP A 148 3.45 2.81 -21.24
N ALA A 149 4.42 2.06 -20.73
CA ALA A 149 5.82 2.22 -21.14
C ALA A 149 6.03 1.89 -22.62
N ASP A 150 5.38 0.83 -23.13
CA ASP A 150 5.42 0.47 -24.54
C ASP A 150 4.88 1.56 -25.48
N LYS A 151 3.94 2.37 -24.96
CA LYS A 151 3.29 3.44 -25.71
C LYS A 151 4.02 4.78 -25.58
N TYR A 152 4.42 5.17 -24.36
CA TYR A 152 4.88 6.51 -24.04
C TYR A 152 6.35 6.59 -23.64
N ALA A 153 6.96 5.49 -23.19
CA ALA A 153 8.34 5.48 -22.70
C ALA A 153 9.38 5.01 -23.74
N ARG A 154 9.02 4.99 -25.03
CA ARG A 154 9.94 4.58 -26.09
C ARG A 154 11.17 5.49 -26.11
N GLY A 155 12.35 4.89 -26.00
CA GLY A 155 13.63 5.60 -25.97
C GLY A 155 14.00 6.18 -24.60
N ARG A 156 13.12 6.10 -23.60
CA ARG A 156 13.46 6.44 -22.20
C ARG A 156 14.19 5.25 -21.56
N ARG A 157 15.07 5.55 -20.61
CA ARG A 157 15.75 4.52 -19.81
C ARG A 157 14.96 4.32 -18.53
N TYR A 158 14.70 3.06 -18.19
CA TYR A 158 14.33 2.71 -16.83
C TYR A 158 15.62 2.60 -16.01
N ARG A 159 15.57 3.04 -14.76
CA ARG A 159 16.66 2.88 -13.80
C ARG A 159 16.06 2.26 -12.56
N HIS A 160 16.72 1.23 -12.04
CA HIS A 160 16.45 0.84 -10.68
C HIS A 160 16.99 1.91 -9.74
N HIS A 161 16.44 1.98 -8.53
CA HIS A 161 16.97 2.86 -7.51
C HIS A 161 18.28 2.27 -6.98
N GLU A 162 19.37 2.77 -7.52
CA GLU A 162 20.73 2.30 -7.27
C GLU A 162 21.48 3.16 -6.25
N HIS A 163 20.82 4.11 -5.59
CA HIS A 163 21.41 4.77 -4.44
C HIS A 163 21.38 3.83 -3.22
N GLU A 164 22.08 2.72 -3.35
CA GLU A 164 22.58 1.97 -2.22
C GLU A 164 23.62 2.85 -1.54
N GLY A 165 23.18 3.63 -0.56
CA GLY A 165 24.08 4.17 0.43
C GLY A 165 24.94 3.04 1.02
N LEU A 166 26.06 3.39 1.65
CA LEU A 166 26.97 2.45 2.30
C LEU A 166 26.23 1.46 3.23
N LEU A 167 25.09 1.88 3.79
CA LEU A 167 24.19 1.08 4.60
C LEU A 167 23.63 -0.13 3.85
N THR A 168 22.99 0.08 2.70
CA THR A 168 22.40 -1.02 1.93
C THR A 168 23.47 -2.04 1.53
N GLN A 169 24.64 -1.56 1.10
CA GLN A 169 25.77 -2.41 0.74
C GLN A 169 26.25 -3.31 1.89
N ARG A 170 26.25 -2.80 3.13
CA ARG A 170 26.60 -3.56 4.34
C ARG A 170 25.53 -4.60 4.67
N LEU A 171 24.24 -4.27 4.53
CA LEU A 171 23.13 -5.20 4.78
C LEU A 171 23.19 -6.44 3.88
N TYR A 172 23.66 -6.30 2.63
CA TYR A 172 23.82 -7.44 1.73
C TYR A 172 24.99 -8.37 2.02
N ARG A 173 25.91 -8.05 2.96
CA ARG A 173 27.03 -8.95 3.27
C ARG A 173 26.55 -10.35 3.63
N LYS A 174 25.35 -10.48 4.23
CA LYS A 174 24.75 -11.75 4.63
C LYS A 174 24.07 -12.51 3.48
N ASN A 175 23.78 -11.89 2.32
CA ASN A 175 23.11 -12.57 1.20
C ASN A 175 23.63 -12.14 -0.20
N ILE A 176 24.85 -12.59 -0.50
CA ILE A 176 25.57 -12.30 -1.75
C ILE A 176 24.80 -12.75 -3.01
N ARG A 177 23.98 -13.81 -2.94
CA ARG A 177 23.32 -14.36 -4.14
C ARG A 177 22.17 -13.50 -4.64
N ALA A 178 21.25 -13.13 -3.74
CA ALA A 178 20.12 -12.25 -4.10
C ALA A 178 20.64 -10.89 -4.58
N ARG A 179 21.66 -10.37 -3.88
CA ARG A 179 22.42 -9.18 -4.26
C ARG A 179 22.90 -9.28 -5.72
N ASN A 180 23.66 -10.32 -6.06
CA ASN A 180 24.25 -10.46 -7.40
C ASN A 180 23.20 -10.53 -8.52
N ARG A 181 22.05 -11.19 -8.30
CA ARG A 181 20.97 -11.25 -9.30
C ARG A 181 20.38 -9.88 -9.57
N TYR A 182 20.06 -9.14 -8.50
CA TYR A 182 19.53 -7.79 -8.61
C TYR A 182 20.52 -6.86 -9.33
N PHE A 183 21.80 -6.86 -8.93
CA PHE A 183 22.82 -6.04 -9.59
C PHE A 183 23.02 -6.39 -11.05
N GLN A 184 22.99 -7.68 -11.40
CA GLN A 184 23.08 -8.10 -12.79
C GLN A 184 21.90 -7.56 -13.60
N HIS A 185 20.68 -7.65 -13.06
CA HIS A 185 19.47 -7.13 -13.70
C HIS A 185 19.51 -5.60 -13.85
N ALA A 186 19.90 -4.88 -12.79
CA ALA A 186 20.05 -3.44 -12.81
C ALA A 186 21.09 -2.98 -13.84
N LEU A 187 22.27 -3.64 -13.86
CA LEU A 187 23.35 -3.36 -14.82
C LEU A 187 22.91 -3.59 -16.27
N GLU A 188 22.11 -4.61 -16.54
CA GLU A 188 21.54 -4.88 -17.86
C GLU A 188 20.65 -3.74 -18.38
N HIS A 189 19.90 -3.09 -17.47
CA HIS A 189 19.14 -1.88 -17.76
C HIS A 189 20.05 -0.65 -17.98
N GLU A 190 21.09 -0.46 -17.17
CA GLU A 190 22.04 0.64 -17.32
C GLU A 190 22.78 0.61 -18.67
N LEU A 191 23.22 -0.58 -19.07
CA LEU A 191 23.94 -0.82 -20.33
C LEU A 191 23.03 -0.72 -21.57
N LYS A 192 21.74 -0.40 -21.40
CA LYS A 192 20.71 -0.36 -22.46
C LYS A 192 20.58 -1.66 -23.24
N LEU A 193 21.02 -2.77 -22.66
CA LEU A 193 20.93 -4.06 -23.32
C LEU A 193 19.49 -4.58 -23.25
N TRP A 194 18.70 -4.06 -22.30
CA TRP A 194 17.38 -4.56 -21.97
C TRP A 194 16.28 -3.52 -22.15
N LYS A 195 15.19 -3.95 -22.79
CA LYS A 195 13.92 -3.22 -22.84
C LYS A 195 13.29 -3.27 -21.44
N PHE A 196 12.67 -2.17 -21.01
CA PHE A 196 11.88 -2.17 -19.78
C PHE A 196 10.80 -3.26 -19.81
N GLU A 197 10.84 -4.12 -18.78
CA GLU A 197 9.88 -5.18 -18.52
C GLU A 197 9.40 -5.03 -17.08
N ALA A 198 8.19 -4.48 -16.90
CA ALA A 198 7.68 -4.04 -15.61
C ALA A 198 7.65 -5.18 -14.58
N ARG A 199 7.34 -6.41 -15.01
CA ARG A 199 7.28 -7.56 -14.10
C ARG A 199 8.66 -7.98 -13.63
N ALA A 200 9.62 -8.19 -14.52
CA ALA A 200 10.99 -8.55 -14.15
C ALA A 200 11.62 -7.51 -13.23
N CYS A 201 11.40 -6.22 -13.53
CA CYS A 201 11.88 -5.14 -12.68
C CYS A 201 11.30 -5.24 -11.27
N PHE A 202 9.97 -5.41 -11.17
CA PHE A 202 9.29 -5.57 -9.89
C PHE A 202 9.73 -6.82 -9.12
N GLU A 203 9.85 -7.98 -9.77
CA GLU A 203 10.26 -9.21 -9.10
C GLU A 203 11.70 -9.11 -8.57
N ALA A 204 12.61 -8.49 -9.32
CA ALA A 204 13.97 -8.24 -8.87
C ALA A 204 13.99 -7.32 -7.62
N ASP A 205 13.17 -6.27 -7.63
CA ASP A 205 12.99 -5.38 -6.48
C ASP A 205 12.35 -6.09 -5.27
N TYR A 206 11.34 -6.94 -5.49
CA TYR A 206 10.63 -7.66 -4.44
C TYR A 206 11.48 -8.78 -3.82
N GLU A 207 12.17 -9.59 -4.64
CA GLU A 207 13.13 -10.61 -4.16
C GLU A 207 14.21 -9.97 -3.29
N ARG A 208 14.71 -8.81 -3.72
CA ARG A 208 15.66 -8.00 -2.94
C ARG A 208 15.07 -7.56 -1.60
N ALA A 209 13.89 -6.98 -1.58
CA ALA A 209 13.24 -6.47 -0.37
C ALA A 209 12.94 -7.57 0.66
N LEU A 210 12.60 -8.79 0.21
CA LEU A 210 12.39 -9.95 1.09
C LEU A 210 13.64 -10.37 1.87
N HIS A 211 14.82 -9.96 1.40
CA HIS A 211 16.10 -10.27 2.03
C HIS A 211 16.62 -9.16 2.95
N PHE A 212 15.93 -8.01 3.02
CA PHE A 212 16.31 -6.96 3.95
C PHE A 212 16.00 -7.39 5.39
N PRO A 213 16.96 -7.23 6.31
CA PRO A 213 16.65 -7.37 7.73
C PRO A 213 15.61 -6.31 8.12
N PRO A 214 14.90 -6.53 9.23
CA PRO A 214 14.06 -5.47 9.79
C PRO A 214 14.97 -4.30 10.18
N MET A 215 14.68 -3.10 9.68
CA MET A 215 15.50 -1.91 9.97
C MET A 215 14.78 -0.98 10.94
N PRO A 216 15.45 -0.51 12.01
CA PRO A 216 14.81 0.32 13.03
C PRO A 216 14.49 1.77 12.61
N PHE A 217 14.72 2.23 11.37
CA PHE A 217 14.37 3.61 10.99
C PHE A 217 14.18 3.86 9.48
N GLY A 218 13.64 5.04 9.15
CA GLY A 218 13.33 5.60 7.82
C GLY A 218 14.49 5.69 6.80
N ALA A 219 15.66 5.13 7.10
CA ALA A 219 16.67 4.82 6.11
C ALA A 219 16.10 3.97 4.95
N LEU A 220 15.07 3.16 5.21
CA LEU A 220 14.38 2.39 4.17
C LEU A 220 13.25 3.13 3.45
N THR A 221 12.66 4.20 3.98
CA THR A 221 11.66 4.94 3.18
C THR A 221 12.28 5.50 1.90
N GLY A 222 13.56 5.86 1.91
CA GLY A 222 14.34 6.17 0.72
C GLY A 222 15.09 5.00 0.06
N SER A 223 15.25 3.85 0.75
CA SER A 223 15.96 2.68 0.17
C SER A 223 15.03 1.62 -0.43
N LEU A 224 13.78 1.52 0.03
CA LEU A 224 12.69 0.79 -0.61
C LEU A 224 11.97 1.66 -1.63
N GLY A 225 11.85 2.97 -1.35
CA GLY A 225 11.41 3.97 -2.31
C GLY A 225 12.35 3.98 -3.48
N GLY A 226 11.85 3.64 -4.67
CA GLY A 226 12.70 3.48 -5.83
C GLY A 226 12.30 4.31 -7.04
N SER A 227 11.03 4.66 -7.10
CA SER A 227 10.43 5.34 -8.24
C SER A 227 9.24 6.12 -7.70
N ALA A 228 9.13 7.40 -8.04
CA ALA A 228 7.91 8.17 -7.77
C ALA A 228 6.81 7.78 -8.78
N ASP A 229 6.47 6.49 -8.82
CA ASP A 229 5.49 5.90 -9.74
C ASP A 229 4.05 6.32 -9.39
N ILE A 230 3.81 6.87 -8.19
CA ILE A 230 2.53 7.43 -7.78
C ILE A 230 2.72 8.81 -7.16
N HIS A 231 1.64 9.58 -7.05
CA HIS A 231 1.70 10.86 -6.34
C HIS A 231 2.05 10.62 -4.86
N PRO A 232 2.96 11.40 -4.24
CA PRO A 232 3.40 11.22 -2.84
C PRO A 232 2.29 11.28 -1.75
N HIS A 233 1.08 11.69 -2.12
CA HIS A 233 -0.06 11.88 -1.24
C HIS A 233 -1.13 10.80 -1.46
N VAL A 234 -0.87 9.83 -2.34
CA VAL A 234 -1.75 8.68 -2.54
C VAL A 234 -1.91 7.94 -1.23
N ARG A 235 -3.16 7.60 -0.91
CA ARG A 235 -3.51 6.88 0.31
C ARG A 235 -3.34 5.38 0.11
N ILE A 236 -2.60 4.75 1.02
CA ILE A 236 -2.52 3.29 1.09
C ILE A 236 -3.88 2.75 1.60
N PRO A 237 -4.50 1.78 0.92
CA PRO A 237 -5.73 1.15 1.39
C PRO A 237 -5.60 0.63 2.84
N VAL A 238 -6.58 0.93 3.69
CA VAL A 238 -6.52 0.62 5.14
C VAL A 238 -6.30 -0.87 5.39
N ASN A 239 -6.89 -1.75 4.58
CA ASN A 239 -6.72 -3.20 4.69
C ASN A 239 -5.28 -3.69 4.38
N LEU A 240 -4.46 -2.89 3.68
CA LEU A 240 -3.03 -3.14 3.49
C LEU A 240 -2.18 -2.58 4.64
N VAL A 241 -2.71 -1.64 5.43
CA VAL A 241 -2.04 -1.11 6.62
C VAL A 241 -2.31 -1.97 7.86
N THR A 242 -3.53 -2.49 8.01
CA THR A 242 -3.95 -3.23 9.21
C THR A 242 -3.80 -4.75 9.11
N GLY A 243 -3.47 -5.28 7.93
CA GLY A 243 -3.38 -6.72 7.71
C GLY A 243 -4.72 -7.47 7.87
N PRO A 244 -4.70 -8.82 7.94
CA PRO A 244 -3.54 -9.69 7.72
C PRO A 244 -3.06 -9.66 6.26
N TRP A 245 -1.77 -9.94 6.05
CA TRP A 245 -1.11 -9.91 4.74
C TRP A 245 -0.87 -11.33 4.21
N ASP A 246 -1.65 -11.72 3.20
CA ASP A 246 -1.26 -12.79 2.29
C ASP A 246 -0.20 -12.28 1.30
N GLU A 247 0.35 -13.18 0.49
CA GLU A 247 1.42 -12.81 -0.46
C GLU A 247 0.99 -11.74 -1.47
N GLU A 248 -0.28 -11.70 -1.88
CA GLU A 248 -0.75 -10.68 -2.80
C GLU A 248 -0.77 -9.30 -2.13
N LYS A 249 -1.30 -9.21 -0.90
CA LYS A 249 -1.28 -7.96 -0.13
C LYS A 249 0.14 -7.50 0.19
N LYS A 250 1.07 -8.42 0.46
CA LYS A 250 2.49 -8.06 0.67
C LYS A 250 3.10 -7.44 -0.58
N ARG A 251 2.89 -8.07 -1.73
CA ARG A 251 3.39 -7.57 -3.02
C ARG A 251 2.77 -6.22 -3.37
N LEU A 252 1.48 -6.05 -3.11
CA LEU A 252 0.78 -4.79 -3.37
C LEU A 252 1.24 -3.67 -2.44
N LEU A 253 1.39 -3.96 -1.14
CA LEU A 253 1.94 -3.03 -0.17
C LEU A 253 3.38 -2.63 -0.56
N PHE A 254 4.22 -3.60 -0.91
CA PHE A 254 5.57 -3.32 -1.38
C PHE A 254 5.58 -2.47 -2.64
N TRP A 255 4.72 -2.76 -3.63
CA TRP A 255 4.61 -1.95 -4.84
C TRP A 255 4.28 -0.49 -4.50
N LEU A 256 3.32 -0.27 -3.59
CA LEU A 256 2.92 1.08 -3.16
C LEU A 256 4.07 1.83 -2.49
N VAL A 257 4.75 1.20 -1.52
CA VAL A 257 5.89 1.83 -0.83
C VAL A 257 7.03 2.11 -1.80
N ARG A 258 7.37 1.16 -2.67
CA ARG A 258 8.37 1.32 -3.74
C ARG A 258 8.03 2.44 -4.70
N ALA A 259 6.73 2.65 -4.96
CA ALA A 259 6.20 3.70 -5.81
C ALA A 259 6.19 5.10 -5.15
N GLY A 260 6.58 5.21 -3.87
CA GLY A 260 6.62 6.46 -3.11
C GLY A 260 5.39 6.70 -2.23
N ALA A 261 4.50 5.71 -2.06
CA ALA A 261 3.41 5.82 -1.08
C ALA A 261 3.98 5.88 0.33
N ARG A 262 3.50 6.83 1.13
CA ARG A 262 3.83 6.92 2.56
C ARG A 262 2.54 6.83 3.37
N VAL A 263 2.56 6.08 4.47
CA VAL A 263 1.47 6.16 5.44
C VAL A 263 1.55 7.52 6.10
N ARG A 264 0.51 8.32 5.93
CA ARG A 264 0.41 9.64 6.55
C ARG A 264 -0.53 9.57 7.73
N ASP A 265 -0.24 10.40 8.73
CA ASP A 265 -1.21 10.71 9.76
C ASP A 265 -2.39 11.41 9.07
N ASP A 266 -3.59 10.82 9.19
CA ASP A 266 -4.83 11.45 8.74
C ASP A 266 -5.43 12.13 9.98
N ASP A 267 -5.77 13.41 9.88
CA ASP A 267 -6.33 14.22 10.99
C ASP A 267 -7.71 13.72 11.47
N LYS A 268 -8.21 12.61 10.92
CA LYS A 268 -9.42 11.95 11.40
C LYS A 268 -9.21 11.44 12.82
N GLU A 269 -10.17 11.78 13.69
CA GLU A 269 -10.20 11.42 15.13
C GLU A 269 -9.98 9.93 15.43
N ASP A 270 -10.23 9.05 14.46
CA ASP A 270 -10.13 7.60 14.60
C ASP A 270 -8.88 6.96 13.97
N PHE A 271 -7.98 7.74 13.37
CA PHE A 271 -6.82 7.17 12.65
C PHE A 271 -5.84 6.42 13.58
N TRP A 272 -5.78 6.79 14.86
CA TRP A 272 -5.01 6.03 15.87
C TRP A 272 -5.46 4.56 15.99
N LYS A 273 -6.72 4.23 15.69
CA LYS A 273 -7.20 2.84 15.67
C LYS A 273 -6.53 2.03 14.57
N VAL A 274 -6.25 2.66 13.41
CA VAL A 274 -5.51 2.06 12.30
C VAL A 274 -4.06 1.81 12.71
N LYS A 275 -3.42 2.75 13.42
CA LYS A 275 -2.06 2.58 13.98
C LYS A 275 -2.00 1.40 14.95
N VAL A 276 -2.94 1.34 15.90
CA VAL A 276 -3.01 0.23 16.87
C VAL A 276 -3.24 -1.11 16.17
N ALA A 277 -4.17 -1.18 15.21
CA ALA A 277 -4.41 -2.39 14.44
C ALA A 277 -3.17 -2.82 13.63
N CYS A 278 -2.45 -1.87 13.04
CA CYS A 278 -1.19 -2.11 12.33
C CYS A 278 -0.12 -2.70 13.28
N LEU A 279 0.13 -2.08 14.44
CA LEU A 279 1.06 -2.58 15.46
C LEU A 279 0.68 -3.98 15.95
N ASP A 280 -0.60 -4.16 16.28
CA ASP A 280 -1.13 -5.42 16.77
C ASP A 280 -0.93 -6.53 15.72
N ALA A 281 -1.20 -6.25 14.43
CA ALA A 281 -1.10 -7.22 13.35
C ALA A 281 0.34 -7.49 12.86
N ALA A 282 1.21 -6.47 12.82
CA ALA A 282 2.56 -6.59 12.27
C ALA A 282 3.58 -7.13 13.28
N VAL A 283 3.45 -6.75 14.55
CA VAL A 283 4.52 -6.91 15.54
C VAL A 283 4.07 -7.77 16.72
N ILE A 284 2.93 -7.44 17.32
CA ILE A 284 2.53 -8.01 18.61
C ILE A 284 1.95 -9.42 18.45
N SER A 285 0.96 -9.58 17.55
CA SER A 285 0.19 -10.83 17.40
C SER A 285 0.92 -11.94 16.63
N PRO A 286 1.73 -11.68 15.59
CA PRO A 286 2.36 -12.74 14.82
C PRO A 286 3.31 -13.59 15.66
N GLN A 287 3.32 -14.91 15.46
CA GLN A 287 4.34 -15.75 16.08
C GLN A 287 5.75 -15.38 15.58
N LYS A 288 5.86 -15.11 14.28
CA LYS A 288 7.07 -14.66 13.60
C LYS A 288 6.77 -13.33 12.91
N VAL A 289 7.52 -12.30 13.26
CA VAL A 289 7.41 -10.99 12.62
C VAL A 289 7.96 -11.05 11.20
N ASP A 290 7.29 -10.40 10.26
CA ASP A 290 7.68 -10.34 8.84
C ASP A 290 8.52 -9.07 8.58
N PRO A 291 9.83 -9.19 8.29
CA PRO A 291 10.70 -8.04 8.04
C PRO A 291 10.21 -7.13 6.92
N LEU A 292 9.58 -7.68 5.87
CA LEU A 292 9.08 -6.87 4.76
C LEU A 292 7.96 -5.93 5.22
N ILE A 293 7.03 -6.44 6.05
CA ILE A 293 5.92 -5.65 6.60
C ILE A 293 6.46 -4.54 7.50
N ILE A 294 7.43 -4.87 8.36
CA ILE A 294 8.10 -3.89 9.22
C ILE A 294 8.72 -2.79 8.35
N ASN A 295 9.50 -3.16 7.35
CA ASN A 295 10.19 -2.21 6.49
C ASN A 295 9.23 -1.35 5.64
N CYS A 296 8.05 -1.86 5.31
CA CYS A 296 7.04 -1.12 4.54
C CYS A 296 6.18 -0.17 5.41
N LEU A 297 5.87 -0.55 6.65
CA LEU A 297 4.87 0.15 7.47
C LEU A 297 5.44 0.82 8.71
N MET A 298 6.51 0.32 9.30
CA MET A 298 7.02 0.88 10.56
C MET A 298 7.85 2.12 10.29
N GLY A 299 7.31 3.28 10.64
CA GLY A 299 7.97 4.57 10.54
C GLY A 299 7.48 5.53 11.63
N PRO A 300 7.99 6.77 11.67
CA PRO A 300 7.66 7.74 12.73
C PRO A 300 6.16 7.94 12.98
N TRP A 301 5.34 7.83 11.92
CA TRP A 301 3.89 7.99 11.98
C TRP A 301 3.18 7.03 12.95
N ILE A 302 3.75 5.86 13.24
CA ILE A 302 3.09 4.85 14.07
C ILE A 302 3.05 5.26 15.56
N TYR A 303 3.97 6.13 16.00
CA TYR A 303 4.12 6.55 17.40
C TYR A 303 3.49 7.92 17.70
N THR A 304 3.04 8.65 16.68
CA THR A 304 2.41 9.97 16.85
C THR A 304 0.95 9.82 17.27
N ALA A 305 0.47 10.75 18.12
CA ALA A 305 -0.94 10.90 18.45
C ALA A 305 -1.69 9.63 18.92
N LEU A 306 -1.01 8.64 19.52
CA LEU A 306 -1.68 7.52 20.18
C LEU A 306 -2.27 7.96 21.52
N PRO A 307 -3.51 7.58 21.85
CA PRO A 307 -4.03 7.70 23.21
C PRO A 307 -3.11 6.99 24.21
N LYS A 308 -2.91 7.60 25.39
CA LYS A 308 -1.95 7.12 26.39
C LYS A 308 -2.25 5.68 26.84
N ASP A 309 -3.52 5.37 27.09
CA ASP A 309 -3.97 4.02 27.46
C ASP A 309 -3.69 2.99 26.35
N ALA A 310 -3.91 3.36 25.09
CA ALA A 310 -3.60 2.51 23.96
C ALA A 310 -2.09 2.27 23.81
N ALA A 311 -1.26 3.32 24.01
CA ALA A 311 0.19 3.22 23.98
C ALA A 311 0.73 2.32 25.12
N ASP A 312 0.30 2.56 26.35
CA ASP A 312 0.71 1.80 27.55
C ASP A 312 0.39 0.30 27.41
N GLU A 313 -0.79 -0.03 26.89
CA GLU A 313 -1.17 -1.43 26.66
C GLU A 313 -0.23 -2.12 25.65
N ARG A 314 0.19 -1.40 24.60
CA ARG A 314 1.05 -1.94 23.52
C ARG A 314 2.50 -2.01 23.94
N LEU A 315 2.99 -1.02 24.69
CA LEU A 315 4.29 -1.07 25.36
C LEU A 315 4.40 -2.32 26.23
N ALA A 316 3.42 -2.57 27.10
CA ALA A 316 3.41 -3.76 27.95
C ALA A 316 3.39 -5.08 27.15
N LYS A 317 2.73 -5.11 25.98
CA LYS A 317 2.74 -6.28 25.08
C LYS A 317 4.10 -6.46 24.39
N LEU A 318 4.72 -5.39 23.92
CA LEU A 318 6.04 -5.42 23.27
C LEU A 318 7.14 -5.85 24.24
N SER A 319 7.17 -5.30 25.46
CA SER A 319 8.14 -5.72 26.50
C SER A 319 8.03 -7.22 26.78
N ARG A 320 6.81 -7.72 27.02
CA ARG A 320 6.57 -9.16 27.21
C ARG A 320 7.02 -10.03 26.04
N ARG A 321 7.00 -9.50 24.82
CA ARG A 321 7.47 -10.22 23.63
C ARG A 321 8.99 -10.31 23.61
N ILE A 322 9.68 -9.20 23.88
CA ILE A 322 11.15 -9.15 23.97
C ILE A 322 11.65 -10.12 25.05
N ASP A 323 11.00 -10.12 26.22
CA ASP A 323 11.37 -10.98 27.35
C ASP A 323 11.27 -12.48 27.04
N GLN A 324 10.39 -12.88 26.12
CA GLN A 324 10.25 -14.28 25.70
C GLN A 324 11.43 -14.77 24.85
N ARG A 325 12.30 -13.88 24.35
CA ARG A 325 13.50 -14.18 23.54
C ARG A 325 13.26 -15.10 22.33
N LYS A 326 12.03 -15.11 21.78
CA LYS A 326 11.66 -15.95 20.62
C LYS A 326 12.11 -15.35 19.29
N ASP A 327 12.23 -14.02 19.23
CA ASP A 327 12.66 -13.30 18.04
C ASP A 327 14.19 -13.26 17.94
N LYS A 328 14.69 -13.15 16.71
CA LYS A 328 16.12 -12.97 16.42
C LYS A 328 16.62 -11.61 16.95
N ARG A 329 17.95 -11.46 17.14
CA ARG A 329 18.59 -10.23 17.67
C ARG A 329 18.17 -8.98 16.89
N ASP A 330 18.32 -9.02 15.57
CA ASP A 330 17.92 -7.94 14.65
C ASP A 330 16.45 -7.51 14.84
N MET A 331 15.55 -8.47 14.99
CA MET A 331 14.15 -8.17 15.25
C MET A 331 13.94 -7.58 16.65
N ARG A 332 14.61 -8.11 17.68
CA ARG A 332 14.52 -7.55 19.04
C ARG A 332 15.00 -6.11 19.09
N ASP A 333 16.03 -5.75 18.32
CA ASP A 333 16.53 -4.38 18.23
C ASP A 333 15.48 -3.45 17.62
N VAL A 334 14.77 -3.90 16.59
CA VAL A 334 13.61 -3.17 16.08
C VAL A 334 12.51 -3.05 17.12
N LEU A 335 12.18 -4.12 17.87
CA LEU A 335 11.17 -4.04 18.92
C LEU A 335 11.54 -3.05 20.04
N ARG A 336 12.79 -3.04 20.47
CA ARG A 336 13.33 -2.06 21.44
C ARG A 336 13.19 -0.64 20.90
N PHE A 337 13.52 -0.46 19.62
CA PHE A 337 13.32 0.82 18.95
C PHE A 337 11.85 1.26 18.94
N LEU A 338 10.91 0.36 18.62
CA LEU A 338 9.47 0.67 18.69
C LEU A 338 9.05 1.10 20.10
N ILE A 339 9.53 0.40 21.14
CA ILE A 339 9.27 0.77 22.54
C ILE A 339 9.77 2.18 22.83
N LYS A 340 11.01 2.50 22.44
CA LYS A 340 11.60 3.83 22.63
C LYS A 340 10.81 4.93 21.92
N GLY A 341 10.30 4.66 20.71
CA GLY A 341 9.46 5.61 19.97
C GLY A 341 8.10 5.85 20.62
N MET A 342 7.51 4.83 21.25
CA MET A 342 6.22 4.92 21.94
C MET A 342 6.33 5.50 23.36
N ASP A 343 7.44 5.26 24.04
CA ASP A 343 7.67 5.64 25.43
C ASP A 343 8.15 7.10 25.58
N LYS A 344 7.26 8.04 25.23
CA LYS A 344 7.56 9.48 25.34
C LYS A 344 7.87 9.93 26.76
N ASP A 345 7.31 9.25 27.76
CA ASP A 345 7.50 9.53 29.18
C ASP A 345 8.76 8.86 29.76
N ARG A 346 9.51 8.08 28.95
CA ARG A 346 10.72 7.35 29.36
C ARG A 346 10.53 6.38 30.53
N GLN A 347 9.34 5.80 30.68
CA GLN A 347 9.03 4.87 31.77
C GLN A 347 9.65 3.48 31.58
N TYR A 348 10.07 3.14 30.36
CA TYR A 348 10.58 1.83 29.94
C TYR A 348 12.08 1.83 29.59
N LEU A 349 12.84 2.86 30.03
CA LEU A 349 14.27 3.05 29.74
C LEU A 349 15.17 1.85 30.12
N PHE A 350 14.72 0.96 31.02
CA PHE A 350 15.48 -0.21 31.48
C PHE A 350 15.71 -1.28 30.41
N HIS A 351 15.05 -1.20 29.25
CA HIS A 351 15.26 -2.14 28.14
C HIS A 351 16.35 -1.71 27.13
N ASP A 352 16.96 -0.53 27.33
CA ASP A 352 17.92 0.04 26.38
C ASP A 352 19.34 -0.57 26.47
N TYR A 353 19.67 -1.22 27.59
CA TYR A 353 21.01 -1.80 27.83
C TYR A 353 20.88 -3.21 28.38
N SER A 354 20.69 -4.18 27.50
CA SER A 354 20.75 -5.59 27.87
C SER A 354 22.22 -6.00 27.92
N ASP A 355 22.75 -6.29 29.10
CA ASP A 355 24.14 -6.76 29.30
C ASP A 355 24.54 -7.95 28.40
N ASP A 356 23.57 -8.73 27.91
CA ASP A 356 23.78 -9.81 26.93
C ASP A 356 24.37 -9.35 25.58
N ASP A 357 24.41 -8.05 25.29
CA ASP A 357 25.00 -7.53 24.05
C ASP A 357 26.54 -7.43 24.09
N LEU A 358 27.18 -7.68 25.25
CA LEU A 358 28.63 -7.56 25.43
C LEU A 358 29.44 -8.84 25.16
N ASP A 359 28.80 -10.02 25.13
CA ASP A 359 29.52 -11.30 25.14
C ASP A 359 29.43 -12.13 23.84
N GLU A 360 28.57 -11.78 22.88
CA GLU A 360 28.38 -12.52 21.64
C GLU A 360 28.80 -11.67 20.41
N ASP A 361 30.04 -11.92 20.00
CA ASP A 361 30.70 -11.55 18.74
C ASP A 361 31.08 -10.07 18.53
N GLU A 362 32.36 -9.81 18.81
CA GLU A 362 33.18 -8.68 18.36
C GLU A 362 33.35 -8.67 16.81
N GLU A 363 32.29 -8.94 16.04
CA GLU A 363 32.13 -8.31 14.72
C GLU A 363 31.51 -6.93 14.96
N VAL A 364 32.32 -6.06 15.56
CA VAL A 364 32.01 -4.64 15.79
C VAL A 364 31.40 -4.09 14.50
N LEU A 365 30.10 -3.79 14.54
CA LEU A 365 29.55 -2.78 13.65
C LEU A 365 30.29 -1.50 14.04
N ASP A 366 31.37 -1.22 13.31
CA ASP A 366 32.22 -0.03 13.43
C ASP A 366 31.36 1.13 13.94
N ASP A 367 31.61 1.63 15.15
CA ASP A 367 30.78 2.65 15.83
C ASP A 367 30.52 3.85 14.90
N ASP A 368 31.50 4.15 14.04
CA ASP A 368 31.45 5.10 12.92
C ASP A 368 30.21 4.94 12.02
N ALA A 369 29.64 3.74 11.90
CA ALA A 369 28.50 3.43 11.05
C ALA A 369 27.16 3.75 11.70
N MET A 370 27.05 3.52 13.01
CA MET A 370 25.88 3.95 13.77
C MET A 370 25.88 5.46 13.92
N ASP A 371 27.05 6.06 14.18
CA ASP A 371 27.21 7.51 14.21
C ASP A 371 26.91 8.15 12.84
N ALA A 372 27.28 7.51 11.73
CA ALA A 372 26.90 7.98 10.39
C ALA A 372 25.37 7.89 10.13
N ILE A 373 24.67 6.87 10.67
CA ILE A 373 23.20 6.77 10.56
C ILE A 373 22.53 7.90 11.35
N PHE A 374 22.97 8.14 12.58
CA PHE A 374 22.41 9.19 13.42
C PHE A 374 22.76 10.58 12.87
N ALA A 375 23.97 10.78 12.34
CA ALA A 375 24.36 12.04 11.72
C ALA A 375 23.50 12.35 10.49
N ALA A 376 23.26 11.38 9.59
CA ALA A 376 22.41 11.59 8.42
C ALA A 376 20.96 11.98 8.79
N GLN A 377 20.43 11.44 9.89
CA GLN A 377 19.11 11.81 10.41
C GLN A 377 19.06 13.24 10.97
N TYR A 378 20.11 13.65 11.68
CA TYR A 378 20.18 14.99 12.26
C TYR A 378 20.22 16.08 11.17
N PHE A 379 20.85 15.80 10.02
CA PHE A 379 20.85 16.72 8.88
C PHE A 379 19.47 16.84 8.23
N ASP A 380 18.75 15.73 8.01
CA ASP A 380 17.38 15.78 7.45
C ASP A 380 16.39 16.50 8.38
N GLU A 381 16.52 16.37 9.71
CA GLU A 381 15.66 17.08 10.67
C GLU A 381 15.96 18.59 10.74
N MET A 382 17.24 19.00 10.71
CA MET A 382 17.59 20.42 10.71
C MET A 382 17.18 21.15 9.42
N GLU A 383 17.27 20.50 8.26
CA GLU A 383 16.80 21.10 6.99
C GLU A 383 15.27 21.32 6.98
N ASN A 384 14.52 20.47 7.70
CA ASN A 384 13.08 20.64 7.86
C ASN A 384 12.70 21.73 8.88
N GLU A 385 13.55 22.02 9.87
CA GLU A 385 13.34 23.11 10.82
C GLU A 385 13.72 24.48 10.24
N GLU A 386 14.88 24.62 9.55
CA GLU A 386 15.29 25.89 8.92
C GLU A 386 14.32 26.36 7.83
N MET A 387 13.72 25.45 7.06
CA MET A 387 12.71 25.82 6.04
C MET A 387 11.39 26.35 6.63
N ASN A 388 11.08 26.05 7.90
CA ASN A 388 9.89 26.58 8.55
C ASN A 388 10.10 27.99 9.11
N ASP A 389 11.34 28.37 9.43
CA ASP A 389 11.66 29.71 9.97
C ASP A 389 11.80 30.77 8.87
N GLU A 390 12.28 30.43 7.67
CA GLU A 390 12.42 31.40 6.56
C GLU A 390 11.08 31.82 5.91
N GLN A 391 9.99 31.07 6.10
CA GLN A 391 8.65 31.46 5.59
C GLN A 391 7.90 32.44 6.51
N GLY A 392 8.45 32.78 7.68
CA GLY A 392 7.80 33.65 8.66
C GLY A 392 7.95 35.16 8.43
N ASP A 393 8.97 35.61 7.68
CA ASP A 393 9.39 37.03 7.67
C ASP A 393 8.96 37.83 6.43
N GLU A 394 8.26 37.25 5.44
CA GLU A 394 7.92 37.94 4.19
C GLU A 394 6.53 38.60 4.15
N PHE A 395 5.76 38.60 5.24
CA PHE A 395 4.45 39.28 5.33
C PHE A 395 4.46 40.44 6.33
N GLY A 396 5.16 41.52 5.98
CA GLY A 396 5.33 42.65 6.88
C GLY A 396 5.62 44.01 6.25
N HIS A 397 5.18 44.31 5.03
CA HIS A 397 5.16 45.67 4.50
C HIS A 397 4.04 45.91 3.47
N GLU A 398 2.89 46.40 3.95
CA GLU A 398 2.00 47.32 3.23
C GLU A 398 1.51 48.42 4.17
#